data_AF-A0A562UGR7-F1
#
_entry.id   AF-A0A562UGR7-F1
#
_cell.length_a   1.000
_cell.length_b   1.000
_cell.length_c   1.000
_cell.angle_alpha   90.00
_cell.angle_beta   90.00
_cell.angle_gamma   90.00
#
_symmetry.space_group_name_H-M   'P 1'
#
loop_
_entity.id
_entity.type
_entity.pdbx_description
1 polymer ?
#
loop_
_entity_poly.entity_id
_entity_poly.type
_entity_poly.pdbx_seq_one_letter_code
_entity_poly.pdbx_strand_id
1 'polypeptide(L)'
;MIINKLLQLLTDTNIKAYKETETWDLETECMATDFLALFKEYPTQTLFDNIHDDLIEPEETERVRAEQYISFYWSGNDCFYDMLFEMVNNEFQECGITDEPMSVQYFDTPQTQITNELNFERRLFDLIDKLCAILNPYDND
;
A
#
# COMPACT_ATOMS: atom_id res chain seq x y z
N MET A 1 2.52 -1.27 11.63
CA MET A 1 2.88 -2.53 12.35
C MET A 1 2.52 -3.82 11.58
N ILE A 2 1.47 -3.82 10.75
CA ILE A 2 1.03 -5.02 9.98
C ILE A 2 1.94 -5.32 8.78
N ILE A 3 2.38 -4.31 8.03
CA ILE A 3 3.27 -4.46 6.87
C ILE A 3 4.61 -5.12 7.24
N ASN A 4 5.22 -4.73 8.36
CA ASN A 4 6.47 -5.35 8.84
C ASN A 4 6.31 -6.83 9.24
N LYS A 5 5.11 -7.25 9.69
CA LYS A 5 4.81 -8.67 9.97
C LYS A 5 4.60 -9.47 8.68
N LEU A 6 3.93 -8.89 7.68
CA LEU A 6 3.80 -9.48 6.34
C LEU A 6 5.17 -9.67 5.66
N LEU A 7 6.05 -8.68 5.79
CA LEU A 7 7.45 -8.73 5.36
C LEU A 7 8.23 -9.90 5.97
N GLN A 8 8.06 -10.16 7.27
CA GLN A 8 8.71 -11.31 7.93
C GLN A 8 8.21 -12.66 7.42
N LEU A 9 6.99 -12.71 6.86
CA LEU A 9 6.41 -13.91 6.27
C LEU A 9 6.81 -14.08 4.80
N LEU A 10 7.13 -13.00 4.08
CA LEU A 10 7.61 -13.04 2.70
C LEU A 10 9.12 -13.35 2.68
N THR A 11 9.47 -14.64 2.72
CA THR A 11 10.85 -15.10 2.58
C THR A 11 10.99 -16.07 1.41
N ASP A 12 12.20 -16.18 0.83
CA ASP A 12 12.47 -17.14 -0.25
C ASP A 12 12.13 -18.58 0.17
N THR A 13 12.28 -18.91 1.46
CA THR A 13 11.93 -20.21 2.03
C THR A 13 10.43 -20.45 2.00
N ASN A 14 9.63 -19.45 2.39
CA ASN A 14 8.17 -19.58 2.43
C ASN A 14 7.57 -19.62 1.02
N ILE A 15 8.14 -18.88 0.06
CA ILE A 15 7.72 -18.95 -1.35
C ILE A 15 8.01 -20.36 -1.91
N LYS A 16 9.17 -20.93 -1.59
CA LYS A 16 9.49 -22.32 -1.98
C LYS A 16 8.55 -23.34 -1.34
N ALA A 17 8.26 -23.19 -0.05
CA ALA A 17 7.31 -24.06 0.65
C ALA A 17 5.90 -23.97 0.06
N TYR A 18 5.45 -22.78 -0.32
CA TYR A 18 4.18 -22.58 -1.02
C TYR A 18 4.14 -23.31 -2.36
N LYS A 19 5.24 -23.35 -3.12
CA LYS A 19 5.34 -24.09 -4.38
C LYS A 19 5.11 -25.60 -4.25
N GLU A 20 5.31 -26.14 -3.05
CA GLU A 20 5.12 -27.57 -2.77
C GLU A 20 3.70 -27.90 -2.29
N THR A 21 2.82 -26.90 -2.13
CA THR A 21 1.43 -27.13 -1.69
C THR A 21 0.50 -27.48 -2.84
N GLU A 22 -0.61 -28.15 -2.52
CA GLU A 22 -1.64 -28.51 -3.49
C GLU A 22 -2.45 -27.30 -4.00
N THR A 23 -2.40 -26.19 -3.27
CA THR A 23 -3.09 -24.93 -3.57
C THR A 23 -2.18 -23.91 -4.26
N TRP A 24 -1.04 -24.37 -4.79
CA TRP A 24 -0.09 -23.51 -5.49
C TRP A 24 -0.67 -23.00 -6.81
N ASP A 25 -0.47 -21.71 -7.06
CA ASP A 25 -0.67 -21.11 -8.37
C ASP A 25 0.49 -20.16 -8.74
N LEU A 26 0.69 -20.00 -10.04
CA LEU A 26 1.81 -19.22 -10.59
C LEU A 26 1.66 -17.71 -10.32
N GLU A 27 0.42 -17.21 -10.29
CA GLU A 27 0.15 -15.78 -10.17
C GLU A 27 0.47 -15.29 -8.76
N THR A 28 0.05 -16.05 -7.74
CA THR A 28 0.39 -15.86 -6.33
C THR A 28 1.88 -16.02 -6.07
N GLU A 29 2.57 -17.00 -6.67
CA GLU A 29 4.04 -17.14 -6.57
C GLU A 29 4.76 -15.91 -7.14
N CYS A 30 4.37 -15.46 -8.34
CA CYS A 30 4.96 -14.29 -8.98
C CYS A 30 4.75 -13.04 -8.12
N MET A 31 3.52 -12.81 -7.64
CA MET A 31 3.20 -11.67 -6.78
C MET A 31 4.03 -11.67 -5.49
N ALA A 32 4.12 -12.80 -4.78
CA ALA A 32 4.92 -12.91 -3.56
C ALA A 32 6.41 -12.64 -3.83
N THR A 33 6.90 -13.10 -4.99
CA THR A 33 8.27 -12.86 -5.44
C THR A 33 8.51 -11.38 -5.74
N ASP A 34 7.57 -10.70 -6.40
CA ASP A 34 7.66 -9.28 -6.74
C ASP A 34 7.65 -8.40 -5.47
N PHE A 35 6.78 -8.70 -4.50
CA PHE A 35 6.79 -8.04 -3.19
C PHE A 35 8.14 -8.23 -2.50
N LEU A 36 8.66 -9.46 -2.45
CA LEU A 36 9.95 -9.74 -1.83
C LEU A 36 11.11 -9.03 -2.54
N ALA A 37 11.08 -8.97 -3.87
CA ALA A 37 12.07 -8.24 -4.65
C ALA A 37 12.03 -6.74 -4.35
N LEU A 38 10.83 -6.14 -4.31
CA LEU A 38 10.64 -4.73 -3.97
C LEU A 38 11.21 -4.41 -2.57
N PHE A 39 10.89 -5.23 -1.57
CA PHE A 39 11.38 -5.02 -0.21
C PHE A 39 12.89 -5.28 -0.03
N LYS A 40 13.49 -6.16 -0.85
CA LYS A 40 14.95 -6.35 -0.89
C LYS A 40 15.66 -5.17 -1.55
N GLU A 41 15.05 -4.58 -2.58
CA GLU A 41 15.58 -3.42 -3.30
C GLU A 41 15.51 -2.15 -2.44
N TYR A 42 14.44 -1.99 -1.65
CA TYR A 42 14.20 -0.84 -0.78
C TYR A 42 14.04 -1.25 0.70
N PRO A 43 15.11 -1.70 1.38
CA PRO A 43 15.01 -2.31 2.71
C PRO A 43 14.63 -1.34 3.83
N THR A 44 14.84 -0.04 3.62
CA THR A 44 14.57 1.01 4.62
C THR A 44 13.43 1.92 4.22
N GLN A 45 12.90 1.79 2.98
CA GLN A 45 11.82 2.67 2.55
C GLN A 45 10.48 2.14 3.06
N THR A 46 9.65 3.08 3.48
CA THR A 46 8.26 2.83 3.79
C THR A 46 7.39 3.75 2.96
N LEU A 47 6.12 3.38 2.79
CA LEU A 47 5.16 4.18 2.05
C LEU A 47 4.92 5.57 2.67
N PHE A 48 5.21 5.71 3.96
CA PHE A 48 5.02 6.95 4.70
C PHE A 48 6.22 7.89 4.56
N ASP A 49 7.34 7.45 4.00
CA ASP A 49 8.59 8.23 3.97
C ASP A 49 8.47 9.48 3.10
N ASN A 50 7.66 9.42 2.05
CA ASN A 50 7.41 10.53 1.13
C ASN A 50 6.07 11.26 1.41
N ILE A 51 5.48 11.04 2.60
CA ILE A 51 4.34 11.84 3.08
C ILE A 51 4.91 13.00 3.88
N HIS A 52 4.78 14.20 3.32
CA HIS A 52 5.39 15.41 3.85
C HIS A 52 4.41 16.18 4.76
N ASP A 53 4.33 15.78 6.03
CA ASP A 53 3.53 16.45 7.05
C ASP A 53 3.88 17.95 7.19
N ASP A 54 5.13 18.32 6.91
CA ASP A 54 5.64 19.69 6.99
C ASP A 54 5.13 20.62 5.89
N LEU A 55 4.59 20.06 4.81
CA LEU A 55 3.95 20.82 3.73
C LEU A 55 2.46 21.06 3.96
N ILE A 56 1.87 20.43 4.98
CA ILE A 56 0.46 20.59 5.33
C ILE A 56 0.32 21.71 6.36
N GLU A 57 -0.68 22.58 6.17
CA GLU A 57 -0.92 23.68 7.10
C GLU A 57 -1.28 23.15 8.51
N PRO A 58 -0.75 23.74 9.59
CA PRO A 58 -1.02 23.25 10.95
C PRO A 58 -2.50 23.30 11.37
N GLU A 59 -3.29 24.14 10.71
CA GLU A 59 -4.72 24.32 10.94
C GLU A 59 -5.55 23.18 10.32
N GLU A 60 -4.96 22.44 9.38
CA GLU A 60 -5.58 21.31 8.68
C GLU A 60 -5.41 20.02 9.50
N THR A 61 -6.30 19.85 10.48
CA THR A 61 -6.31 18.70 11.39
C THR A 61 -7.15 17.53 10.89
N GLU A 62 -8.14 17.80 10.01
CA GLU A 62 -9.05 16.80 9.45
C GLU A 62 -8.51 16.34 8.09
N ARG A 63 -7.82 15.20 8.10
CA ARG A 63 -7.19 14.62 6.90
C ARG A 63 -7.34 13.11 6.87
N VAL A 64 -7.46 12.57 5.66
CA VAL A 64 -7.40 11.13 5.43
C VAL A 64 -5.94 10.69 5.46
N ARG A 65 -5.59 9.86 6.44
CA ARG A 65 -4.23 9.31 6.59
C ARG A 65 -4.00 8.11 5.68
N ALA A 66 -2.76 7.90 5.27
CA ALA A 66 -2.37 6.74 4.46
C ALA A 66 -2.74 5.38 5.07
N GLU A 67 -2.75 5.26 6.39
CA GLU A 67 -3.22 4.05 7.07
C GLU A 67 -4.73 3.80 6.93
N GLN A 68 -5.54 4.84 6.73
CA GLN A 68 -6.99 4.72 6.59
C GLN A 68 -7.40 4.19 5.22
N TYR A 69 -6.75 4.64 4.13
CA TYR A 69 -7.04 4.14 2.79
C TYR A 69 -6.19 2.92 2.39
N ILE A 70 -5.17 2.57 3.17
CA ILE A 70 -4.35 1.35 3.00
C ILE A 70 -4.64 0.43 4.17
N SER A 71 -5.90 0.03 4.24
CA SER A 71 -6.41 -0.90 5.22
C SER A 71 -6.86 -2.18 4.53
N PHE A 72 -6.60 -3.32 5.17
CA PHE A 72 -7.03 -4.61 4.67
C PHE A 72 -8.42 -4.95 5.21
N TYR A 73 -9.34 -5.24 4.31
CA TYR A 73 -10.66 -5.75 4.64
C TYR A 73 -10.86 -7.11 3.96
N TRP A 74 -11.37 -8.08 4.71
CA TRP A 74 -11.31 -9.50 4.35
C TRP A 74 -12.54 -10.00 3.58
N SER A 75 -13.72 -9.35 3.65
CA SER A 75 -14.88 -9.84 2.92
C SER A 75 -15.93 -8.78 2.58
N GLY A 76 -16.13 -8.51 1.29
CA GLY A 76 -17.14 -7.59 0.74
C GLY A 76 -18.58 -8.08 0.75
N ASN A 77 -18.84 -9.29 1.26
CA ASN A 77 -20.17 -9.95 1.20
C ASN A 77 -20.86 -10.08 2.57
N ASP A 78 -20.41 -9.33 3.59
CA ASP A 78 -21.05 -9.34 4.91
C ASP A 78 -22.16 -8.27 5.03
N CYS A 79 -23.02 -8.40 6.05
CA CYS A 79 -24.11 -7.45 6.29
C CYS A 79 -23.67 -6.08 6.82
N PHE A 80 -22.38 -5.90 7.08
CA PHE A 80 -21.74 -4.68 7.54
C PHE A 80 -21.00 -3.95 6.41
N TYR A 81 -20.79 -4.57 5.25
CA TYR A 81 -20.09 -3.99 4.10
C TYR A 81 -20.64 -2.62 3.73
N ASP A 82 -21.95 -2.53 3.44
CA ASP A 82 -22.59 -1.29 3.03
C ASP A 82 -22.46 -0.21 4.12
N MET A 83 -22.64 -0.59 5.39
CA MET A 83 -22.55 0.33 6.53
C MET A 83 -21.12 0.84 6.73
N LEU A 84 -20.12 -0.03 6.56
CA LEU A 84 -18.71 0.32 6.70
C LEU A 84 -18.26 1.23 5.57
N PHE A 85 -18.64 0.92 4.32
CA PHE A 85 -18.36 1.78 3.17
C PHE A 85 -19.04 3.15 3.31
N GLU A 86 -20.30 3.18 3.75
CA GLU A 86 -21.01 4.45 3.98
C GLU A 86 -20.33 5.27 5.08
N MET A 87 -19.94 4.65 6.20
CA MET A 87 -19.22 5.32 7.27
C MET A 87 -17.89 5.91 6.80
N VAL A 88 -17.05 5.11 6.14
CA VAL A 88 -15.73 5.53 5.67
C VAL A 88 -15.86 6.64 4.62
N ASN A 89 -16.78 6.49 3.67
CA ASN A 89 -17.01 7.51 2.63
C ASN A 89 -17.50 8.83 3.24
N ASN A 90 -18.40 8.77 4.22
CA ASN A 90 -18.86 9.98 4.91
C ASN A 90 -17.70 10.64 5.68
N GLU A 91 -16.86 9.87 6.38
CA GLU A 91 -15.70 10.41 7.09
C GLU A 91 -14.69 11.07 6.12
N PHE A 92 -14.41 10.42 4.98
CA PHE A 92 -13.45 10.94 4.00
C PHE A 92 -13.98 12.19 3.27
N GLN A 93 -15.29 12.30 3.06
CA GLN A 93 -15.91 13.48 2.45
C GLN A 93 -15.79 14.74 3.31
N GLU A 94 -15.70 14.59 4.64
CA GLU A 94 -15.49 15.71 5.56
C GLU A 94 -14.01 16.13 5.64
N CYS A 95 -13.09 15.30 5.16
CA CYS A 95 -11.66 15.62 5.14
C CYS A 95 -11.30 16.48 3.91
N GLY A 96 -10.67 17.64 4.13
CA GLY A 96 -10.21 18.52 3.05
C GLY A 96 -8.90 18.06 2.39
N ILE A 97 -8.13 17.20 3.06
CA ILE A 97 -6.79 16.77 2.66
C ILE A 97 -6.66 15.25 2.77
N THR A 98 -5.89 14.65 1.86
CA THR A 98 -5.48 13.24 1.91
C THR A 98 -3.95 13.17 1.93
N ASP A 99 -3.39 12.39 2.84
CA ASP A 99 -1.96 12.13 2.94
C ASP A 99 -1.52 11.24 1.77
N GLU A 100 -0.89 11.80 0.75
CA GLU A 100 -0.36 11.07 -0.40
C GLU A 100 1.17 11.18 -0.48
N PRO A 101 1.87 10.14 -0.97
CA PRO A 101 3.30 10.25 -1.26
C PRO A 101 3.55 11.31 -2.34
N MET A 102 4.40 12.29 -2.03
CA MET A 102 4.70 13.42 -2.90
C MET A 102 6.19 13.52 -3.19
N SER A 103 6.52 13.89 -4.42
CA SER A 103 7.89 14.29 -4.78
C SER A 103 8.01 15.80 -4.71
N VAL A 104 8.91 16.29 -3.86
CA VAL A 104 9.07 17.72 -3.59
C VAL A 104 10.38 18.23 -4.20
N GLN A 105 10.30 19.30 -4.98
CA GLN A 105 11.46 19.90 -5.63
C GLN A 105 11.55 21.40 -5.33
N TYR A 106 12.65 21.81 -4.68
CA TYR A 106 12.95 23.21 -4.41
C TYR A 106 13.78 23.83 -5.55
N PHE A 107 13.39 25.02 -6.00
CA PHE A 107 14.05 25.75 -7.10
C PHE A 107 14.98 26.88 -6.63
N ASP A 108 15.33 26.89 -5.35
CA ASP A 108 16.17 27.90 -4.72
C ASP A 108 17.66 27.78 -5.08
N THR A 109 18.10 26.59 -5.48
CA THR A 109 19.50 26.30 -5.88
C THR A 109 19.57 25.46 -7.16
N PRO A 110 20.66 25.55 -7.95
CA PRO A 110 20.85 24.72 -9.14
C PRO A 110 20.93 23.24 -8.74
N GLN A 111 19.98 22.44 -9.20
CA GLN A 111 19.94 21.02 -8.89
C GLN A 111 20.74 20.21 -9.93
N THR A 112 21.59 19.30 -9.45
CA THR A 112 22.42 18.44 -10.30
C THR A 112 21.59 17.37 -11.03
N GLN A 113 20.46 16.95 -10.43
CA GLN A 113 19.51 16.00 -11.00
C GLN A 113 18.12 16.23 -10.41
N ILE A 114 17.08 16.09 -11.22
CA ILE A 114 15.69 16.04 -10.74
C ILE A 114 15.46 14.62 -10.25
N THR A 115 15.22 14.45 -8.96
CA THR A 115 14.92 13.15 -8.37
C THR A 115 13.44 13.16 -8.02
N ASN A 116 12.61 12.72 -8.97
CA ASN A 116 11.16 12.62 -8.81
C ASN A 116 10.69 11.16 -8.88
N GLU A 117 11.39 10.27 -8.17
CA GLU A 117 11.16 8.84 -8.31
C GLU A 117 10.51 8.27 -7.05
N LEU A 118 9.17 8.34 -7.02
CA LEU A 118 8.30 7.54 -6.15
C LEU A 118 8.23 6.08 -6.64
N ASN A 119 9.38 5.49 -7.00
CA ASN A 119 9.43 4.18 -7.64
C ASN A 119 8.95 3.08 -6.69
N PHE A 120 9.26 3.22 -5.40
CA PHE A 120 8.82 2.27 -4.39
C PHE A 120 7.30 2.30 -4.23
N GLU A 121 6.71 3.48 -4.04
CA GLU A 121 5.28 3.66 -3.82
C GLU A 121 4.47 3.23 -5.02
N ARG A 122 4.89 3.63 -6.23
CA ARG A 122 4.20 3.23 -7.47
C ARG A 122 4.19 1.72 -7.64
N ARG A 123 5.34 1.07 -7.46
CA ARG A 123 5.44 -0.39 -7.54
C ARG A 123 4.67 -1.08 -6.42
N LEU A 124 4.62 -0.50 -5.23
CA LEU A 124 3.85 -1.03 -4.11
C LEU A 124 2.34 -0.97 -4.40
N PHE A 125 1.83 0.16 -4.88
CA PHE A 125 0.41 0.30 -5.27
C PHE A 125 0.04 -0.66 -6.41
N ASP A 126 0.88 -0.78 -7.44
CA ASP A 126 0.68 -1.75 -8.53
C ASP A 126 0.58 -3.20 -8.01
N LEU A 127 1.35 -3.54 -6.97
CA LEU A 127 1.30 -4.86 -6.34
C LEU A 127 0.08 -5.05 -5.44
N ILE A 128 -0.36 -4.00 -4.74
CA ILE A 128 -1.61 -4.01 -3.97
C ILE A 128 -2.81 -4.22 -4.90
N ASP A 129 -2.86 -3.54 -6.04
CA ASP A 129 -3.94 -3.70 -7.02
C ASP A 129 -3.99 -5.13 -7.57
N LYS A 130 -2.82 -5.71 -7.89
CA LYS A 130 -2.72 -7.13 -8.27
C LYS A 130 -3.21 -8.06 -7.16
N LEU A 131 -2.84 -7.79 -5.90
CA LEU A 131 -3.31 -8.56 -4.76
C LEU A 131 -4.84 -8.51 -4.66
N CYS A 132 -5.44 -7.32 -4.76
CA CYS A 132 -6.89 -7.16 -4.76
C CYS A 132 -7.54 -7.95 -5.92
N ALA A 133 -6.97 -7.91 -7.12
CA ALA A 133 -7.48 -8.67 -8.26
C ALA A 133 -7.45 -10.19 -8.04
N ILE A 134 -6.41 -10.71 -7.37
CA ILE A 134 -6.30 -12.13 -7.00
C ILE A 134 -7.29 -12.49 -5.89
N LEU A 135 -7.52 -11.60 -4.93
CA LEU A 135 -8.40 -11.87 -3.77
C LEU A 135 -9.89 -11.74 -4.10
N ASN A 136 -10.27 -10.83 -5.00
CA ASN A 136 -11.68 -10.56 -5.34
C ASN A 136 -12.51 -11.80 -5.73
N PRO A 137 -11.99 -12.78 -6.51
CA PRO A 137 -12.69 -14.02 -6.79
C PRO A 137 -13.04 -14.84 -5.53
N TYR A 138 -12.20 -14.82 -4.51
CA TYR A 138 -12.39 -15.58 -3.26
C TYR A 138 -13.43 -14.94 -2.33
N ASP A 139 -13.86 -13.70 -2.59
CA ASP A 139 -14.87 -13.00 -1.80
C ASP A 139 -16.32 -13.40 -2.19
N ASN A 140 -16.47 -14.23 -3.22
CA ASN A 140 -17.77 -14.70 -3.70
C ASN A 140 -18.10 -16.17 -3.31
N ASP A 141 -17.26 -16.80 -2.49
CA ASP A 141 -17.45 -18.18 -1.98
C ASP A 141 -17.99 -18.23 -0.53
#